data_AF-A0A0D0DCI4-F1
#
_entry.id   AF-A0A0D0DCI4-F1
#
_cell.length_a   1.000
_cell.length_b   1.000
_cell.length_c   1.000
_cell.angle_alpha   90.00
_cell.angle_beta   90.00
_cell.angle_gamma   90.00
#
_symmetry.space_group_name_H-M   'P 1'
#
loop_
_entity.id
_entity.type
_entity.pdbx_description
1 polymer ?
#
loop_
_entity_poly.entity_id
_entity_poly.type
_entity_poly.pdbx_seq_one_letter_code
_entity_poly.pdbx_strand_id
1 'polypeptide(L)'
;PTNIHIEMFEPNMTSFIQPLDTGIICCFKAHYHHAFCLCAIELDKTGDDDIYKINLLEVMLMVKEAWASISAEMIRNCWKH
;
A
#
# COMPACT_ATOMS: atom_id res chain seq x y z
N PRO A 1 2.49 -20.80 21.02
CA PRO A 1 3.44 -20.83 19.88
C PRO A 1 4.84 -21.23 20.34
N THR A 2 5.30 -22.41 19.94
CA THR A 2 6.71 -22.80 20.07
C THR A 2 7.49 -22.23 18.89
N ASN A 3 8.72 -21.75 19.09
CA ASN A 3 9.60 -21.16 18.06
C ASN A 3 9.27 -19.73 17.58
N ILE A 4 8.64 -18.90 18.42
CA ILE A 4 8.51 -17.46 18.16
C ILE A 4 9.28 -16.70 19.24
N HIS A 5 10.22 -15.85 18.83
CA HIS A 5 10.89 -14.89 19.71
C HIS A 5 10.24 -13.52 19.53
N ILE A 6 9.94 -12.85 20.64
CA ILE A 6 9.35 -11.51 20.65
C ILE A 6 10.42 -10.54 21.14
N GLU A 7 10.78 -9.58 20.31
CA GLU A 7 11.69 -8.48 20.67
C GLU A 7 10.88 -7.27 21.14
N MET A 8 11.25 -6.74 22.31
CA MET A 8 10.65 -5.53 22.87
C MET A 8 11.56 -4.34 22.54
N PHE A 9 10.97 -3.29 21.97
CA PHE A 9 11.67 -2.07 21.61
C PHE A 9 11.24 -0.91 22.50
N GLU A 10 12.12 0.08 22.61
CA GLU A 10 11.78 1.35 23.26
C GLU A 10 10.59 2.03 22.55
N PRO A 11 9.82 2.87 23.26
CA PRO A 11 8.75 3.65 22.66
C PRO A 11 9.24 4.47 21.45
N ASN A 12 8.34 4.69 20.47
CA ASN A 12 8.59 5.49 19.26
C ASN A 12 9.65 4.94 18.28
N MET A 13 10.00 3.66 18.38
CA MET A 13 10.94 3.03 17.45
C MET A 13 10.30 2.53 16.16
N THR A 14 8.98 2.49 16.06
CA THR A 14 8.22 1.85 14.97
C THR A 14 8.70 2.26 13.58
N SER A 15 8.82 3.57 13.30
CA SER A 15 9.25 4.05 11.98
C SER A 15 10.70 3.70 11.63
N PHE A 16 11.55 3.47 12.63
CA PHE A 16 12.95 3.11 12.44
C PHE A 16 13.17 1.62 12.21
N ILE A 17 12.38 0.77 12.86
CA ILE A 17 12.63 -0.68 12.89
C ILE A 17 11.60 -1.49 12.10
N GLN A 18 10.39 -0.96 11.89
CA GLN A 18 9.31 -1.68 11.23
C GLN A 18 9.23 -1.25 9.76
N PRO A 19 9.64 -2.12 8.82
CA PRO A 19 9.73 -1.77 7.39
C PRO A 19 8.38 -1.38 6.79
N LEU A 20 7.28 -1.84 7.39
CA LEU A 20 5.92 -1.44 7.03
C LEU A 20 5.76 0.07 7.16
N ASP A 21 6.17 0.64 8.30
CA ASP A 21 6.11 2.07 8.58
C ASP A 21 7.27 2.84 7.94
N THR A 22 8.42 2.21 7.70
CA THR A 22 9.58 2.87 7.07
C THR A 22 9.35 3.15 5.58
N GLY A 23 8.47 2.42 4.89
CA GLY A 23 8.14 2.76 3.50
C GLY A 23 7.20 1.83 2.75
N ILE A 24 7.02 0.57 3.17
CA ILE A 24 6.18 -0.37 2.42
C ILE A 24 4.72 0.12 2.37
N ILE A 25 4.15 0.62 3.48
CA ILE A 25 2.79 1.19 3.49
C ILE A 25 2.69 2.42 2.57
N CYS A 26 3.74 3.25 2.53
CA CYS A 26 3.78 4.43 1.67
C CYS A 26 3.75 4.01 0.19
N CYS A 27 4.61 3.09 -0.21
CA CYS A 27 4.65 2.54 -1.56
C CYS A 27 3.33 1.86 -1.95
N PHE A 28 2.78 1.04 -1.06
CA PHE A 28 1.49 0.39 -1.25
C PHE A 28 0.37 1.40 -1.53
N LYS A 29 0.26 2.46 -0.70
CA LYS A 29 -0.74 3.52 -0.88
C LYS A 29 -0.54 4.28 -2.18
N ALA A 30 0.71 4.52 -2.58
CA ALA A 30 1.01 5.18 -3.85
C ALA A 30 0.49 4.37 -5.05
N HIS A 31 0.73 3.05 -5.08
CA HIS A 31 0.21 2.17 -6.13
C HIS A 31 -1.33 2.13 -6.14
N TYR A 32 -1.95 2.00 -4.97
CA TYR A 32 -3.41 2.02 -4.85
C TYR A 32 -4.02 3.35 -5.33
N HIS A 33 -3.49 4.49 -4.87
CA HIS A 33 -3.98 5.82 -5.29
C HIS A 33 -3.79 6.04 -6.79
N HIS A 34 -2.68 5.59 -7.36
CA HIS A 34 -2.47 5.67 -8.80
C HIS A 34 -3.55 4.90 -9.58
N ALA A 35 -3.85 3.66 -9.18
CA ALA A 35 -4.90 2.86 -9.80
C ALA A 35 -6.30 3.51 -9.64
N PHE A 36 -6.59 4.04 -8.45
CA PHE A 36 -7.84 4.75 -8.19
C PHE A 36 -7.99 6.01 -9.05
N CYS A 37 -6.94 6.82 -9.17
CA CYS A 37 -6.94 8.02 -10.02
C CYS A 37 -7.14 7.66 -11.50
N LEU A 38 -6.53 6.58 -11.98
CA LEU A 38 -6.78 6.09 -13.35
C LEU A 38 -8.24 5.70 -13.56
N CYS A 39 -8.84 5.00 -12.60
CA CYS A 39 -10.27 4.65 -12.66
C CYS A 39 -11.16 5.91 -12.74
N ALA A 40 -10.86 6.92 -11.92
CA ALA A 40 -11.62 8.17 -11.93
C ALA A 40 -11.50 8.93 -13.26
N ILE A 41 -10.30 8.94 -13.86
CA ILE A 41 -10.07 9.54 -15.19
C ILE A 41 -10.88 8.81 -16.26
N GLU A 42 -11.00 7.48 -16.20
CA GLU A 42 -11.81 6.73 -17.16
C GLU A 42 -13.30 7.00 -17.00
N LEU A 43 -13.81 7.12 -15.76
CA LEU A 43 -15.20 7.50 -15.51
C LEU A 43 -15.50 8.93 -16.01
N ASP A 44 -14.60 9.88 -15.78
CA ASP A 44 -14.70 11.25 -16.29
C ASP A 44 -14.81 11.28 -17.82
N LYS A 45 -14.00 10.49 -18.53
CA LYS A 45 -14.08 10.35 -19.99
C LYS A 45 -15.41 9.76 -20.47
N THR A 46 -16.04 8.89 -19.68
CA THR A 46 -17.36 8.35 -20.00
C THR A 46 -18.52 9.31 -19.71
N GLY A 47 -18.25 10.42 -19.01
CA GLY A 47 -19.25 11.40 -18.60
C GLY A 47 -20.11 10.91 -17.43
N ASP A 48 -19.57 10.04 -16.57
CA ASP A 48 -20.27 9.64 -15.34
C ASP A 48 -20.34 10.83 -14.37
N ASP A 49 -21.48 11.01 -13.72
CA ASP A 49 -21.70 12.09 -12.75
C ASP A 49 -20.93 11.85 -11.44
N ASP A 50 -20.59 10.59 -11.11
CA ASP A 50 -19.80 10.21 -9.94
C ASP A 50 -18.50 9.51 -10.35
N ILE A 51 -17.50 10.32 -10.71
CA ILE A 51 -16.17 9.84 -11.12
C ILE A 51 -15.38 9.15 -10.01
N TYR A 52 -15.84 9.19 -8.75
CA TYR A 52 -15.19 8.51 -7.63
C TYR A 52 -15.93 7.26 -7.16
N LYS A 53 -16.99 6.88 -7.88
CA LYS A 53 -17.75 5.67 -7.62
C LYS A 53 -16.85 4.45 -7.73
N ILE A 54 -16.72 3.72 -6.62
CA ILE A 54 -16.00 2.46 -6.56
C ILE A 54 -16.68 1.53 -5.56
N ASN A 55 -16.78 0.24 -5.91
CA ASN A 55 -17.31 -0.78 -5.01
C ASN A 55 -16.20 -1.55 -4.28
N LEU A 56 -16.59 -2.31 -3.25
CA LEU A 56 -15.63 -3.03 -2.41
C LEU A 56 -14.79 -4.06 -3.20
N LEU A 57 -15.38 -4.75 -4.18
CA LEU A 57 -14.66 -5.73 -4.99
C LEU A 57 -13.57 -5.04 -5.83
N GLU A 58 -13.88 -3.90 -6.44
CA GLU A 58 -12.91 -3.10 -7.19
C GLU A 58 -11.76 -2.63 -6.29
N VAL A 59 -12.07 -2.13 -5.10
CA VAL A 59 -11.04 -1.75 -4.11
C VAL A 59 -10.17 -2.95 -3.72
N MET A 60 -10.76 -4.12 -3.45
CA MET A 60 -10.00 -5.32 -3.09
C MET A 60 -9.07 -5.78 -4.22
N LEU A 61 -9.51 -5.68 -5.48
CA LEU A 61 -8.67 -5.97 -6.65
C LEU A 61 -7.53 -4.96 -6.77
N MET A 62 -7.81 -3.65 -6.62
CA MET A 62 -6.77 -2.61 -6.65
C MET A 62 -5.74 -2.81 -5.53
N VAL A 63 -6.18 -3.13 -4.32
CA VAL A 63 -5.30 -3.42 -3.17
C VAL A 63 -4.43 -4.65 -3.44
N LYS A 64 -5.00 -5.72 -4.00
CA LYS A 64 -4.25 -6.92 -4.36
C LYS A 64 -3.14 -6.59 -5.37
N GLU A 65 -3.46 -5.85 -6.42
CA GLU A 65 -2.48 -5.47 -7.46
C GLU A 65 -1.45 -4.46 -6.93
N ALA A 66 -1.86 -3.51 -6.08
CA ALA A 66 -0.95 -2.58 -5.43
C ALA A 66 0.08 -3.30 -4.56
N TRP A 67 -0.33 -4.34 -3.83
CA TRP A 67 0.58 -5.18 -3.06
C TRP A 67 1.52 -5.99 -3.97
N ALA A 68 1.00 -6.59 -5.03
CA ALA A 68 1.79 -7.36 -6.00
C ALA A 68 2.83 -6.50 -6.74
N SER A 69 2.58 -5.19 -6.87
CA SER A 69 3.48 -4.23 -7.50
C SER A 69 4.69 -3.84 -6.65
N ILE A 70 4.66 -4.15 -5.34
CA ILE A 70 5.79 -3.86 -4.44
C ILE A 70 6.91 -4.85 -4.73
N SER A 71 8.00 -4.35 -5.30
CA SER A 71 9.15 -5.18 -5.63
C SER A 71 9.99 -5.53 -4.40
N ALA A 72 10.73 -6.64 -4.48
CA ALA A 72 11.71 -7.00 -3.45
C ALA A 72 12.77 -5.91 -3.24
N GLU A 73 13.07 -5.11 -4.27
CA GLU A 73 13.99 -3.98 -4.16
C GLU A 73 13.41 -2.85 -3.31
N MET A 74 12.13 -2.52 -3.50
CA MET A 74 11.43 -1.52 -2.67
C MET A 74 11.45 -1.94 -1.20
N ILE A 75 11.18 -3.21 -0.91
CA ILE A 75 11.26 -3.78 0.44
C ILE A 75 12.68 -3.66 0.99
N ARG A 76 13.71 -4.07 0.22
CA ARG A 76 15.11 -3.96 0.65
C ARG A 76 15.52 -2.52 0.94
N ASN A 77 15.05 -1.56 0.16
CA ASN A 77 15.35 -0.15 0.39
C ASN A 77 14.74 0.34 1.71
N CYS A 78 13.54 -0.13 2.06
CA CYS A 78 12.90 0.18 3.36
C CYS A 78 13.74 -0.29 4.56
N TRP A 79 14.57 -1.32 4.41
CA TRP A 79 15.47 -1.82 5.45
C TRP A 79 16.85 -1.16 5.48
N LYS A 80 17.19 -0.32 4.49
CA LYS A 80 18.50 0.35 4.38
C LYS A 80 18.52 1.77 4.94
N HIS A 81 17.39 2.24 5.47
CA HIS A 81 17.24 3.57 6.04
C HIS A 81 17.95 3.70 7.38
#